data_AF-A0A3B0TA98-F1
#
_entry.id   AF-A0A3B0TA98-F1
#
_cell.length_a   1.000
_cell.length_b   1.000
_cell.length_c   1.000
_cell.angle_alpha   90.00
_cell.angle_beta   90.00
_cell.angle_gamma   90.00
#
_symmetry.space_group_name_H-M   'P 1'
#
loop_
_entity.id
_entity.type
_entity.pdbx_description
1 polymer ?
#
loop_
_entity_poly.entity_id
_entity_poly.type
_entity_poly.pdbx_seq_one_letter_code
_entity_poly.pdbx_strand_id
1 'polypeptide(L)'
;MLVHGDACAPNTLIYTAGEWTGNVDFGDLAVGDRWADLAIASLSFDWNFGEGYQKDLFDAYGVEPDIERIRYYRGLWHLES
;
A
#
# COMPACT_ATOMS: atom_id res chain seq x y z
N MET A 1 13.61 4.93 -2.05
CA MET A 1 13.59 3.52 -1.57
C MET A 1 12.95 2.66 -2.65
N LEU A 2 13.07 1.34 -2.58
CA LEU A 2 12.35 0.48 -3.52
C LEU A 2 10.86 0.51 -3.16
N VAL A 3 10.00 0.72 -4.16
CA VAL A 3 8.54 0.71 -4.03
C VAL A 3 7.94 -0.26 -5.01
N HIS A 4 6.88 -0.94 -4.59
CA HIS A 4 6.15 -1.92 -5.38
C HIS A 4 5.45 -1.28 -6.58
N GLY A 5 4.88 -0.08 -6.39
CA GLY A 5 4.11 0.63 -7.41
C GLY A 5 2.61 0.35 -7.29
N ASP A 6 2.22 -0.90 -7.08
CA ASP A 6 0.84 -1.32 -6.79
C ASP A 6 0.73 -2.16 -5.49
N ALA A 7 1.07 -1.55 -4.34
CA ALA A 7 1.13 -2.24 -3.04
C ALA A 7 -0.26 -2.54 -2.42
N CYS A 8 -1.14 -3.19 -3.17
CA CYS A 8 -2.48 -3.54 -2.73
C CYS A 8 -2.53 -4.90 -2.00
N ALA A 9 -3.61 -5.15 -1.25
CA ALA A 9 -3.83 -6.39 -0.51
C ALA A 9 -3.72 -7.67 -1.37
N PRO A 10 -4.30 -7.77 -2.58
CA PRO A 10 -4.16 -8.99 -3.40
C PRO A 10 -2.72 -9.21 -3.91
N ASN A 11 -1.88 -8.17 -3.94
CA ASN A 11 -0.47 -8.26 -4.33
C ASN A 11 0.46 -8.60 -3.16
N THR A 12 -0.08 -8.84 -1.97
CA THR A 12 0.66 -9.30 -0.78
C THR A 12 0.20 -10.70 -0.40
N LEU A 13 1.09 -11.68 -0.54
CA LEU A 13 0.78 -13.08 -0.30
C LEU A 13 1.01 -13.45 1.17
N ILE A 14 -0.06 -13.88 1.83
CA ILE A 14 -0.07 -14.33 3.23
C ILE A 14 -0.36 -15.83 3.27
N TYR A 15 0.46 -16.59 3.98
CA TYR A 15 0.23 -18.01 4.22
C TYR A 15 -0.95 -18.21 5.17
N THR A 16 -1.51 -19.43 5.21
CA THR A 16 -2.68 -19.71 6.05
C THR A 16 -2.43 -19.54 7.56
N ALA A 17 -1.17 -19.60 8.01
CA ALA A 17 -0.79 -19.33 9.39
C ALA A 17 -0.45 -17.85 9.67
N GLY A 18 -0.64 -16.97 8.68
CA GLY A 18 -0.50 -15.52 8.82
C GLY A 18 0.88 -14.97 8.47
N GLU A 19 1.82 -15.80 8.03
CA GLU A 19 3.15 -15.35 7.63
C GLU A 19 3.13 -14.71 6.24
N TRP A 20 3.87 -13.61 6.07
CA TRP A 20 4.16 -13.07 4.75
C TRP A 20 5.04 -14.05 3.96
N THR A 21 4.65 -14.31 2.71
CA THR A 21 5.35 -15.23 1.81
C THR A 21 5.90 -14.56 0.56
N GLY A 22 5.46 -13.34 0.25
CA GLY A 22 5.99 -12.57 -0.86
C GLY A 22 5.02 -11.53 -1.39
N ASN A 23 5.45 -10.87 -2.45
CA ASN A 23 4.65 -9.95 -3.24
C ASN A 23 4.67 -10.39 -4.71
N VAL A 24 3.66 -9.96 -5.46
CA VAL A 24 3.49 -10.25 -6.88
C VAL A 24 3.05 -8.98 -7.61
N ASP A 25 3.10 -8.99 -8.93
CA ASP A 25 2.72 -7.84 -9.77
C ASP A 25 3.69 -6.65 -9.69
N PHE A 26 4.96 -6.93 -9.97
CA PHE A 26 6.04 -5.96 -9.96
C PHE A 26 6.18 -5.15 -11.27
N GLY A 27 5.10 -4.94 -12.01
CA GLY A 27 5.12 -4.20 -13.28
C GLY A 27 5.70 -2.78 -13.13
N ASP A 28 5.39 -2.13 -12.02
CA ASP A 28 5.77 -0.75 -11.69
C ASP A 28 6.87 -0.64 -10.63
N LEU A 29 7.61 -1.73 -10.38
CA LEU A 29 8.69 -1.76 -9.39
C LEU A 29 9.74 -0.69 -9.72
N ALA A 30 9.91 0.27 -8.81
CA ALA A 30 10.79 1.41 -9.05
C ALA A 30 11.46 1.91 -7.78
N VAL A 31 12.47 2.77 -7.94
CA VAL A 31 12.99 3.59 -6.85
C VAL A 31 12.12 4.83 -6.72
N GLY A 32 11.48 5.04 -5.57
CA GLY A 32 10.55 6.13 -5.36
C GLY A 32 10.40 6.58 -3.91
N ASP A 33 9.41 7.45 -3.70
CA ASP A 33 8.91 7.84 -2.39
C ASP A 33 8.04 6.71 -1.82
N ARG A 34 8.23 6.39 -0.54
CA ARG A 34 7.46 5.38 0.20
C ARG A 34 5.94 5.56 0.10
N TRP A 35 5.50 6.80 -0.06
CA TRP A 35 4.08 7.12 -0.13
C TRP A 35 3.42 6.59 -1.40
N ALA A 36 4.18 6.24 -2.44
CA ALA A 36 3.66 5.49 -3.58
C ALA A 36 3.00 4.17 -3.15
N ASP A 37 3.62 3.45 -2.21
CA ASP A 37 3.05 2.19 -1.70
C ASP A 37 2.09 2.43 -0.54
N LEU A 38 2.46 3.26 0.45
CA LEU A 38 1.65 3.44 1.66
C LEU A 38 0.26 4.02 1.38
N ALA A 39 0.15 4.91 0.39
CA ALA A 39 -1.12 5.51 0.02
C ALA A 39 -2.10 4.48 -0.59
N ILE A 40 -1.57 3.50 -1.34
CA ILE A 40 -2.34 2.46 -2.02
C ILE A 40 -2.62 1.29 -1.07
N ALA A 41 -1.63 0.88 -0.28
CA ALA A 41 -1.80 -0.14 0.76
C ALA A 41 -2.90 0.26 1.75
N SER A 42 -2.87 1.50 2.25
CA SER A 42 -3.91 2.00 3.17
C SER A 42 -5.31 1.98 2.53
N LEU A 43 -5.44 2.45 1.29
CA LEU A 43 -6.71 2.42 0.56
C LEU A 43 -7.23 0.99 0.35
N SER A 44 -6.32 0.10 -0.07
CA SER A 44 -6.63 -1.29 -0.37
C SER A 44 -7.05 -2.06 0.87
N PHE A 45 -6.48 -1.76 2.04
CA PHE A 45 -6.88 -2.40 3.29
C PHE A 45 -8.33 -2.11 3.62
N ASP A 46 -8.77 -0.87 3.52
CA ASP A 46 -10.17 -0.53 3.78
C ASP A 46 -11.12 -1.21 2.78
N TRP A 47 -10.72 -1.29 1.50
CA TRP A 47 -11.52 -1.97 0.47
C TRP A 47 -11.63 -3.48 0.67
N ASN A 48 -10.56 -4.14 1.13
CA ASN A 48 -10.51 -5.60 1.23
C ASN A 48 -10.94 -6.12 2.60
N PHE A 49 -10.74 -5.35 3.66
CA PHE A 49 -10.94 -5.79 5.04
C PHE A 49 -11.99 -4.98 5.82
N GLY A 50 -12.43 -3.83 5.29
CA GLY A 50 -13.42 -2.94 5.91
C GLY A 50 -12.80 -1.66 6.47
N GLU A 51 -13.61 -0.66 6.80
CA GLU A 51 -13.11 0.64 7.26
C GLU A 51 -12.34 0.55 8.60
N GLY A 52 -11.26 1.33 8.70
CA GLY A 52 -10.52 1.57 9.96
C GLY A 52 -9.10 1.04 9.98
N TYR A 53 -8.72 0.17 9.03
CA TYR A 53 -7.40 -0.45 8.99
C TYR A 53 -6.30 0.49 8.48
N GLN A 54 -6.65 1.63 7.86
CA GLN A 54 -5.65 2.64 7.48
C GLN A 54 -4.79 3.07 8.66
N LYS A 55 -5.40 3.31 9.83
CA LYS A 55 -4.65 3.73 11.02
C LYS A 55 -3.71 2.63 11.48
N ASP A 56 -4.20 1.39 11.56
CA ASP A 56 -3.40 0.25 11.99
C ASP A 56 -2.19 0.03 11.09
N LEU A 57 -2.33 0.23 9.76
CA LEU A 57 -1.22 0.17 8.82
C LEU A 57 -0.15 1.24 9.11
N PHE A 58 -0.56 2.50 9.30
CA PHE A 58 0.38 3.59 9.56
C PHE A 58 1.07 3.46 10.91
N ASP A 59 0.33 3.05 11.94
CA ASP A 59 0.88 2.75 13.27
C ASP A 59 1.92 1.61 13.19
N ALA A 60 1.60 0.51 12.50
CA ALA A 60 2.51 -0.62 12.32
C ALA A 60 3.76 -0.26 11.51
N TYR A 61 3.61 0.61 10.51
CA TYR A 61 4.73 1.14 9.73
C TYR A 61 5.57 2.17 10.50
N GLY A 62 5.00 2.79 11.54
CA GLY A 62 5.68 3.76 12.41
C GLY A 62 5.78 5.16 11.82
N VAL A 63 4.75 5.60 11.07
CA VAL A 63 4.71 6.95 10.47
C VAL A 63 3.38 7.63 10.71
N GLU A 64 3.42 8.95 10.87
CA GLU A 64 2.21 9.77 10.83
C GLU A 64 1.70 9.93 9.39
N PRO A 65 0.38 9.84 9.14
CA PRO A 65 -0.20 10.01 7.81
C PRO A 65 0.12 11.38 7.20
N ASP A 66 0.80 11.40 6.05
CA ASP A 66 0.98 12.61 5.24
C ASP A 66 -0.18 12.74 4.26
N ILE A 67 -1.20 13.52 4.63
CA ILE A 67 -2.44 13.66 3.87
C ILE A 67 -2.21 14.19 2.46
N GLU A 68 -1.25 15.09 2.27
CA GLU A 68 -0.97 15.67 0.95
C GLU A 68 -0.32 14.64 0.04
N ARG A 69 0.64 13.85 0.54
CA ARG A 69 1.25 12.77 -0.23
C ARG A 69 0.28 11.63 -0.49
N ILE A 70 -0.54 11.25 0.50
CA ILE A 70 -1.59 10.23 0.32
C ILE A 70 -2.53 10.64 -0.81
N ARG A 71 -3.02 11.89 -0.79
CA ARG A 71 -3.91 12.40 -1.84
C ARG A 71 -3.22 12.39 -3.21
N TYR A 72 -1.97 12.85 -3.27
CA TYR A 72 -1.18 12.88 -4.50
C TYR A 72 -1.01 11.49 -5.11
N TYR A 73 -0.53 10.50 -4.34
CA TYR A 73 -0.25 9.16 -4.86
C TYR A 73 -1.52 8.36 -5.19
N ARG A 74 -2.62 8.51 -4.42
CA ARG A 74 -3.91 7.94 -4.81
C ARG A 74 -4.44 8.55 -6.10
N GLY A 75 -4.21 9.84 -6.33
CA GLY A 75 -4.55 10.52 -7.58
C GLY A 75 -3.75 9.99 -8.76
N LEU A 76 -2.43 9.77 -8.59
CA LEU A 76 -1.59 9.17 -9.63
C LEU A 76 -2.03 7.76 -9.99
N TRP A 77 -2.25 6.90 -8.99
CA TRP A 77 -2.71 5.52 -9.20
C TRP A 77 -4.06 5.47 -9.94
N HIS A 78 -5.01 6.33 -9.59
CA HIS A 78 -6.30 6.40 -10.28
C HIS A 78 -6.22 6.85 -11.75
N LEU A 79 -5.13 7.50 -12.18
CA LEU A 79 -4.93 7.88 -13.58
C LEU A 79 -4.32 6.74 -14.41
N GLU A 80 -3.76 5.74 -13.75
CA GLU A 80 -3.04 4.62 -14.35
C GLU A 80 -3.90 3.36 -14.39
N SER A 81 -4.70 3.11 -13.34
CA SER A 81 -5.52 1.90 -13.14
C SER A 81 -6.99 1.99 -13.58
#